data_AF-A0A7Y2A8C7-F1
#
_entry.id   AF-A0A7Y2A8C7-F1
#
_cell.length_a   1.000
_cell.length_b   1.000
_cell.length_c   1.000
_cell.angle_alpha   90.00
_cell.angle_beta   90.00
_cell.angle_gamma   90.00
#
_symmetry.space_group_name_H-M   'P 1'
#
loop_
_entity.id
_entity.type
_entity.pdbx_description
1 polymer ?
#
loop_
_entity_poly.entity_id
_entity_poly.type
_entity_poly.pdbx_seq_one_letter_code
_entity_poly.pdbx_strand_id
1 'polypeptide(L)'
;MSNTFKRTYKFAAVTSLFISLFVTATIAIYFLVTADEMPYLFLGGLLIVCYIFSFNIIQFRVQKYIYKRVKKIYDDVRILDASSLDRRQITTDMETLTKEVGRFAEHKKLEIETLKIRENYRKEFLGNVSHELKTPLFTVQSYILTLLDGAMKDKSVRKKYLQRANKGVERLIY
;
A
#
# COMPACT_ATOMS: atom_id res chain seq x y z
N MET A 1 -4.34 17.15 -10.37
CA MET A 1 -3.75 18.33 -9.68
C MET A 1 -4.69 19.54 -9.55
N SER A 2 -5.84 19.59 -10.24
CA SER A 2 -6.75 20.77 -10.27
C SER A 2 -7.74 20.90 -9.09
N ASN A 3 -8.09 19.81 -8.41
CA ASN A 3 -9.10 19.84 -7.33
C ASN A 3 -8.59 20.34 -5.97
N THR A 4 -7.28 20.23 -5.70
CA THR A 4 -6.66 20.77 -4.48
C THR A 4 -6.63 22.29 -4.51
N PHE A 5 -6.28 22.88 -5.65
CA PHE A 5 -6.32 24.32 -5.88
C PHE A 5 -7.72 24.91 -5.64
N LYS A 6 -8.78 24.29 -6.20
CA LYS A 6 -10.17 24.75 -6.00
C LYS A 6 -10.59 24.78 -4.52
N ARG A 7 -10.10 23.86 -3.68
CA ARG A 7 -10.43 23.81 -2.24
C ARG A 7 -9.68 24.87 -1.44
N THR A 8 -8.41 25.14 -1.78
CA THR A 8 -7.63 26.22 -1.17
C THR A 8 -8.22 27.59 -1.49
N TYR A 9 -8.65 27.83 -2.74
CA TYR A 9 -9.32 29.08 -3.10
C TYR A 9 -10.69 29.25 -2.42
N LYS A 10 -11.48 28.18 -2.28
CA LYS A 10 -12.74 28.23 -1.52
C LYS A 10 -12.51 28.53 -0.03
N PHE A 11 -11.46 27.97 0.57
CA PHE A 11 -11.08 28.29 1.94
C PHE A 11 -10.72 29.77 2.08
N ALA A 12 -9.81 30.26 1.24
CA ALA A 12 -9.37 31.65 1.24
C ALA A 12 -10.53 32.63 1.01
N ALA A 13 -11.43 32.34 0.06
CA ALA A 13 -12.58 33.17 -0.26
C ALA A 13 -13.60 33.25 0.89
N VAL A 14 -13.85 32.15 1.59
CA VAL A 14 -14.77 32.16 2.75
C VAL A 14 -14.13 32.93 3.91
N THR A 15 -12.85 32.70 4.20
CA THR A 15 -12.16 33.43 5.28
C THR A 15 -12.05 34.92 4.98
N SER A 16 -11.74 35.31 3.75
CA SER A 16 -11.63 36.72 3.37
C SER A 16 -12.97 37.43 3.45
N LEU A 17 -14.08 36.76 3.10
CA LEU A 17 -15.43 37.31 3.21
C LEU A 17 -15.84 37.57 4.67
N PHE A 18 -15.53 36.64 5.59
CA PHE A 18 -15.80 36.86 7.01
C PHE A 18 -14.97 38.00 7.60
N ILE A 19 -13.68 38.09 7.23
CA ILE A 19 -12.79 39.16 7.69
C ILE A 19 -13.24 40.50 7.12
N SER A 20 -13.56 40.58 5.83
CA SER A 20 -14.00 41.83 5.19
C SER A 20 -15.31 42.33 5.81
N LEU A 21 -16.29 41.44 6.01
CA LEU A 21 -17.57 41.81 6.62
C LEU A 21 -17.39 42.30 8.07
N PHE A 22 -16.52 41.68 8.85
CA PHE A 22 -16.21 42.13 10.21
C PHE A 22 -15.54 43.51 10.20
N VAL A 23 -14.52 43.71 9.37
CA VAL A 23 -13.81 44.99 9.27
C VAL A 23 -14.77 46.09 8.81
N THR A 24 -15.57 45.85 7.77
CA THR A 24 -16.57 46.82 7.30
C THR A 24 -17.62 47.14 8.37
N ALA A 25 -18.09 46.14 9.13
CA ALA A 25 -19.03 46.37 10.23
C ALA A 25 -18.41 47.22 11.34
N THR A 26 -17.16 46.96 11.73
CA THR A 26 -16.47 47.75 12.76
C THR A 26 -16.24 49.20 12.32
N ILE A 27 -15.88 49.42 11.05
CA ILE A 27 -15.74 50.77 10.48
C ILE A 27 -17.09 51.48 10.41
N ALA A 28 -18.16 50.78 10.03
CA ALA A 28 -19.51 51.35 10.02
C ALA A 28 -19.99 51.74 11.43
N ILE A 29 -19.72 50.90 12.42
CA ILE A 29 -20.02 51.21 13.83
C ILE A 29 -19.21 52.42 14.31
N TYR A 30 -17.92 52.50 13.95
CA TYR A 30 -17.10 53.68 14.22
C TYR A 30 -17.74 54.95 13.64
N PHE A 31 -18.15 54.92 12.37
CA PHE A 31 -18.78 56.07 11.72
C PHE A 31 -20.10 56.50 12.37
N LEU A 32 -20.93 55.54 12.82
CA LEU A 32 -22.18 55.85 13.54
C LEU A 32 -21.96 56.48 14.91
N VAL A 33 -20.85 56.16 15.59
CA VAL A 33 -20.53 56.66 16.94
C VAL A 33 -19.75 57.98 16.89
N THR A 34 -19.08 58.32 15.79
CA THR A 34 -18.22 59.51 15.66
C THR A 34 -18.99 60.80 15.30
N ALA A 35 -20.34 60.76 15.29
CA ALA A 35 -21.17 61.93 14.98
C ALA A 35 -21.07 63.08 16.02
N ASP A 36 -20.48 62.85 17.20
CA ASP A 36 -20.54 63.78 18.35
C ASP A 36 -19.19 64.01 19.08
N GLU A 37 -18.07 63.93 18.35
CA GLU A 37 -16.67 64.00 18.83
C GLU A 37 -16.21 62.82 19.73
N MET A 38 -15.22 62.03 19.26
CA MET A 38 -14.73 60.85 19.98
C MET A 38 -13.18 60.72 20.01
N PRO A 39 -12.61 60.11 21.08
CA PRO A 39 -11.18 60.11 21.40
C PRO A 39 -10.36 59.05 20.63
N TYR A 40 -9.10 59.37 20.33
CA TYR A 40 -8.13 58.46 19.69
C TYR A 40 -7.94 57.10 20.39
N LEU A 41 -8.27 57.00 21.68
CA LEU A 41 -8.22 55.76 22.47
C LEU A 41 -9.19 54.68 21.96
N PHE A 42 -10.36 55.09 21.44
CA PHE A 42 -11.38 54.17 20.93
C PHE A 42 -10.92 53.48 19.64
N LEU A 43 -10.21 54.20 18.77
CA LEU A 43 -9.63 53.68 17.53
C LEU A 43 -8.60 52.58 17.81
N GLY A 44 -7.74 52.79 18.83
CA GLY A 44 -6.75 51.79 19.27
C GLY A 44 -7.41 50.52 19.79
N GLY A 45 -8.47 50.65 20.60
CA GLY A 45 -9.25 49.51 21.09
C GLY A 45 -9.89 48.70 19.96
N LEU A 46 -10.49 49.38 18.98
CA LEU A 46 -11.12 48.73 17.81
C LEU A 46 -10.11 47.96 16.96
N LEU A 47 -8.92 48.51 16.74
CA LEU A 47 -7.84 47.84 16.00
C LEU A 47 -7.44 46.53 16.69
N ILE A 48 -7.27 46.56 18.02
CA ILE A 48 -6.91 45.38 18.82
C ILE A 48 -8.01 44.32 18.74
N VAL A 49 -9.29 44.70 18.85
CA VAL A 49 -10.43 43.78 18.72
C VAL A 49 -10.47 43.14 17.33
N CYS A 50 -10.27 43.92 16.27
CA CYS A 50 -10.20 43.40 14.89
C CYS A 50 -9.05 42.41 14.69
N TYR A 51 -7.88 42.71 15.24
CA TYR A 51 -6.73 41.82 15.17
C TYR A 51 -7.00 40.49 15.88
N ILE A 52 -7.50 40.53 17.12
CA ILE A 52 -7.80 39.33 17.91
C ILE A 52 -8.88 38.47 17.23
N PHE A 53 -9.93 39.11 16.72
CA PHE A 53 -11.03 38.40 16.05
C PHE A 53 -10.58 37.72 14.76
N SER A 54 -9.83 38.44 13.91
CA SER A 54 -9.27 37.90 12.67
C SER A 54 -8.31 36.73 12.94
N PHE A 55 -7.41 36.90 13.90
CA PHE A 55 -6.45 35.87 14.28
C PHE A 55 -7.13 34.58 14.76
N ASN A 56 -8.13 34.69 15.64
CA ASN A 56 -8.87 33.54 16.16
C ASN A 56 -9.66 32.80 15.06
N ILE A 57 -10.31 33.53 14.15
CA ILE A 57 -11.04 32.92 13.03
C ILE A 57 -10.10 32.14 12.13
N ILE A 58 -8.97 32.73 11.77
CA ILE A 58 -7.97 32.10 10.90
C ILE A 58 -7.42 30.84 11.60
N GLN A 59 -7.02 30.95 12.86
CA GLN A 59 -6.46 29.83 13.63
C GLN A 59 -7.45 28.66 13.74
N PHE A 60 -8.70 28.93 14.10
CA PHE A 60 -9.75 27.90 14.20
C PHE A 60 -10.02 27.21 12.84
N ARG A 61 -10.08 28.00 11.76
CA ARG A 61 -10.33 27.49 10.42
C ARG A 61 -9.15 26.66 9.90
N VAL A 62 -7.92 27.11 10.11
CA VAL A 62 -6.70 26.38 9.71
C VAL A 62 -6.62 25.05 10.46
N GLN A 63 -6.81 25.04 11.78
CA GLN A 63 -6.78 23.82 12.58
C GLN A 63 -7.82 22.80 12.11
N LYS A 64 -9.07 23.23 11.90
CA LYS A 64 -10.15 22.36 11.42
C LYS A 64 -9.94 21.87 9.98
N TYR A 65 -9.35 22.71 9.13
CA TYR A 65 -9.01 22.36 7.74
C TYR A 65 -7.90 21.31 7.68
N ILE A 66 -6.80 21.51 8.42
CA ILE A 66 -5.69 20.57 8.50
C ILE A 66 -6.16 19.24 9.11
N TYR A 67 -6.89 19.28 10.24
CA TYR A 67 -7.41 18.07 10.89
C TYR A 67 -8.28 17.23 9.96
N LYS A 68 -9.25 17.85 9.26
CA LYS A 68 -10.10 17.14 8.30
C LYS A 68 -9.31 16.56 7.12
N ARG A 69 -8.28 17.26 6.65
CA ARG A 69 -7.44 16.81 5.54
C ARG A 69 -6.57 15.61 5.94
N VAL A 70 -5.95 15.68 7.11
CA VAL A 70 -5.12 14.59 7.66
C VAL A 70 -5.99 13.37 8.00
N LYS A 71 -7.15 13.58 8.63
CA LYS A 71 -8.10 12.49 8.93
C LYS A 71 -8.58 11.77 7.67
N LYS A 72 -8.83 12.50 6.59
CA LYS A 72 -9.22 11.88 5.31
C LYS A 72 -8.09 11.02 4.72
N ILE A 73 -6.84 11.47 4.80
CA ILE A 73 -5.69 10.67 4.33
C ILE A 73 -5.54 9.40 5.18
N TYR A 74 -5.70 9.51 6.50
CA TYR A 74 -5.71 8.36 7.41
C TYR A 74 -6.80 7.36 7.05
N ASP A 75 -8.04 7.83 6.83
CA ASP A 75 -9.18 6.99 6.47
C ASP A 75 -8.99 6.34 5.07
N ASP A 76 -8.47 7.08 4.09
CA ASP A 76 -8.23 6.59 2.72
C ASP A 76 -7.11 5.51 2.71
N VAL A 77 -6.06 5.65 3.53
CA VAL A 77 -5.00 4.63 3.68
C VAL A 77 -5.52 3.40 4.43
N ARG A 78 -6.42 3.58 5.40
CA ARG A 78 -7.01 2.47 6.17
C ARG A 78 -7.90 1.56 5.32
N ILE A 79 -8.46 2.08 4.23
CA ILE A 79 -9.31 1.30 3.30
C ILE A 79 -8.47 0.35 2.43
N LEU A 80 -7.18 0.63 2.22
CA LEU A 80 -6.26 -0.24 1.47
C LEU A 80 -5.72 -1.42 2.29
N ASP A 81 -6.03 -1.50 3.58
CA ASP A 81 -5.51 -2.53 4.50
C ASP A 81 -6.62 -3.24 5.32
N ALA A 82 -7.89 -3.07 4.91
CA ALA A 82 -9.04 -3.54 5.66
C ALA A 82 -9.31 -5.05 5.59
N SER A 83 -8.47 -5.83 4.89
CA SER A 83 -8.64 -7.29 4.78
C SER A 83 -7.69 -8.11 5.66
N SER A 84 -6.78 -7.52 6.44
CA SER A 84 -5.81 -8.36 7.20
C SER A 84 -5.32 -7.87 8.55
N LEU A 85 -5.74 -6.72 9.07
CA LEU A 85 -5.21 -6.25 10.36
C LEU A 85 -6.11 -6.57 11.55
N ASP A 86 -5.75 -7.69 12.18
CA ASP A 86 -6.05 -8.10 13.54
C ASP A 86 -6.02 -6.89 14.49
N ARG A 87 -7.15 -6.62 15.14
CA ARG A 87 -7.37 -5.46 16.01
C ARG A 87 -6.60 -5.65 17.32
N ARG A 88 -5.31 -5.37 17.33
CA ARG A 88 -4.54 -5.20 18.58
C ARG A 88 -4.50 -3.72 18.97
N GLN A 89 -4.70 -3.49 20.26
CA GLN A 89 -4.94 -2.19 20.88
C GLN A 89 -3.89 -1.16 20.46
N ILE A 90 -4.33 -0.09 19.78
CA ILE A 90 -3.49 1.07 19.52
C ILE A 90 -3.26 1.76 20.86
N THR A 91 -2.07 1.58 21.43
CA THR A 91 -1.62 2.35 22.58
C THR A 91 -1.35 3.79 22.11
N THR A 92 -1.58 4.80 22.97
CA THR A 92 -1.36 6.22 22.63
C THR A 92 0.13 6.57 22.54
N ASP A 93 1.01 5.63 22.84
CA ASP A 93 2.45 5.81 22.89
C ASP A 93 3.10 5.49 21.53
N MET A 94 3.76 6.50 20.95
CA MET A 94 4.39 6.38 19.65
C MET A 94 5.66 5.53 19.66
N GLU A 95 6.32 5.41 20.80
CA GLU A 95 7.48 4.55 20.97
C GLU A 95 7.08 3.07 20.83
N THR A 96 6.02 2.67 21.55
CA THR A 96 5.45 1.32 21.48
C THR A 96 5.03 0.95 20.05
N LEU A 97 4.31 1.83 19.34
CA LEU A 97 3.89 1.54 17.96
C LEU A 97 5.08 1.38 17.00
N THR A 98 6.10 2.23 17.12
CA THR A 98 7.30 2.15 16.27
C THR A 98 8.02 0.82 16.46
N LYS A 99 8.14 0.36 17.71
CA LYS A 99 8.73 -0.94 18.04
C LYS A 99 7.93 -2.12 17.50
N GLU A 100 6.60 -2.06 17.57
CA GLU A 100 5.73 -3.11 17.04
C GLU A 100 5.78 -3.21 15.52
N VAL A 101 5.77 -2.07 14.81
CA VAL A 101 5.92 -2.01 13.35
C VAL A 101 7.30 -2.54 12.94
N GLY A 102 8.37 -2.17 13.65
CA GLY A 102 9.72 -2.70 13.40
C GLY A 102 9.77 -4.22 13.54
N ARG A 103 9.22 -4.76 14.63
CA ARG A 103 9.13 -6.21 14.86
C ARG A 103 8.29 -6.93 13.82
N PHE A 104 7.18 -6.32 13.39
CA PHE A 104 6.35 -6.87 12.33
C PHE A 104 7.11 -6.94 10.99
N ALA A 105 7.85 -5.88 10.64
CA ALA A 105 8.68 -5.85 9.43
C ALA A 105 9.78 -6.92 9.47
N GLU A 106 10.43 -7.10 10.62
CA GLU A 106 11.44 -8.14 10.81
C GLU A 106 10.86 -9.54 10.67
N HIS A 107 9.72 -9.82 11.33
CA HIS A 107 9.03 -11.10 11.20
C HIS A 107 8.62 -11.39 9.76
N LYS A 108 8.07 -10.39 9.05
CA LYS A 108 7.69 -10.53 7.65
C LYS A 108 8.89 -10.76 6.73
N LYS A 109 10.04 -10.14 7.01
CA LYS A 109 11.28 -10.40 6.28
C LYS A 109 11.70 -11.86 6.41
N LEU A 110 11.70 -12.42 7.63
CA LEU A 110 12.03 -13.83 7.88
C LEU A 110 11.05 -14.79 7.21
N GLU A 111 9.76 -14.46 7.23
CA GLU A 111 8.72 -15.23 6.55
C GLU A 111 8.97 -15.28 5.03
N ILE A 112 9.25 -14.13 4.40
CA ILE A 112 9.58 -14.03 2.97
C ILE A 112 10.84 -14.83 2.63
N GLU A 113 11.89 -14.75 3.47
CA GLU A 113 13.12 -15.50 3.28
C GLU A 113 12.86 -17.01 3.33
N THR A 114 12.07 -17.47 4.30
CA THR A 114 11.67 -18.88 4.43
C THR A 114 10.87 -19.35 3.20
N LEU A 115 9.95 -18.53 2.71
CA LEU A 115 9.19 -18.83 1.49
C LEU A 115 10.10 -18.93 0.27
N LYS A 116 11.08 -18.03 0.14
CA LYS A 116 12.06 -18.05 -0.96
C LYS A 116 12.93 -19.30 -0.92
N ILE A 117 13.39 -19.71 0.26
CA ILE A 117 14.12 -20.97 0.44
C ILE A 117 13.27 -22.16 0.00
N ARG A 118 12.01 -22.22 0.44
CA ARG A 118 11.08 -23.30 0.05
C ARG A 118 10.80 -23.32 -1.45
N GLU A 119 10.66 -22.15 -2.07
CA GLU A 119 10.45 -22.05 -3.52
C GLU A 119 11.67 -22.55 -4.29
N ASN A 120 12.88 -22.16 -3.87
CA ASN A 120 14.12 -22.63 -4.47
C ASN A 120 14.27 -24.15 -4.34
N TYR A 121 14.05 -24.69 -3.14
CA TYR A 121 14.05 -26.14 -2.92
C TYR A 121 13.03 -26.85 -3.82
N ARG A 122 11.81 -26.31 -3.95
CA ARG A 122 10.79 -26.85 -4.84
C ARG A 122 11.25 -26.85 -6.30
N LYS A 123 11.86 -25.75 -6.78
CA LYS A 123 12.38 -25.66 -8.16
C LYS A 123 13.50 -26.67 -8.41
N GLU A 124 14.45 -26.77 -7.49
CA GLU A 124 15.55 -27.74 -7.56
C GLU A 124 15.03 -29.18 -7.55
N PHE A 125 14.11 -29.49 -6.64
CA PHE A 125 13.46 -30.80 -6.56
C PHE A 125 12.74 -31.16 -7.86
N LEU A 126 11.89 -30.27 -8.40
CA LEU A 126 11.23 -30.52 -9.68
C LEU A 126 12.23 -30.66 -10.83
N GLY A 127 13.33 -29.90 -10.82
CA GLY A 127 14.40 -30.01 -11.80
C GLY A 127 15.06 -31.39 -11.76
N ASN A 128 15.44 -31.84 -10.56
CA ASN A 128 16.06 -33.14 -10.34
C ASN A 128 15.12 -34.28 -10.72
N VAL A 129 13.86 -34.24 -10.27
CA VAL A 129 12.84 -35.22 -10.65
C VAL A 129 12.66 -35.26 -12.17
N SER A 130 12.57 -34.09 -12.82
CA SER A 130 12.44 -34.05 -14.28
C SER A 130 13.64 -34.67 -15.00
N HIS A 131 14.85 -34.46 -14.48
CA HIS A 131 16.07 -35.03 -15.04
C HIS A 131 16.11 -36.56 -14.88
N GLU A 132 15.82 -37.05 -13.68
CA GLU A 132 15.79 -38.48 -13.36
C GLU A 132 14.71 -39.23 -14.13
N LEU A 133 13.55 -38.60 -14.40
CA LEU A 133 12.47 -39.21 -15.20
C LEU A 133 12.76 -39.16 -16.71
N LYS A 134 13.41 -38.10 -17.22
CA LYS A 134 13.68 -37.92 -18.66
C LYS A 134 14.52 -39.06 -19.23
N THR A 135 15.54 -39.50 -18.50
CA THR A 135 16.49 -40.53 -18.95
C THR A 135 15.84 -41.90 -19.21
N PRO A 136 15.13 -42.52 -18.26
CA PRO A 136 14.43 -43.78 -18.50
C PRO A 136 13.30 -43.61 -19.52
N LEU A 137 12.55 -42.50 -19.51
CA LEU A 137 11.50 -42.25 -20.51
C LEU A 137 12.06 -42.23 -21.94
N PHE A 138 13.16 -41.50 -22.17
CA PHE A 138 13.82 -41.45 -23.47
C PHE A 138 14.38 -42.81 -23.88
N THR A 139 14.88 -43.59 -22.91
CA THR A 139 15.35 -44.96 -23.14
C THR A 139 14.21 -45.85 -23.64
N VAL A 140 13.05 -45.81 -22.98
CA VAL A 140 11.85 -46.55 -23.41
C VAL A 140 11.42 -46.12 -24.81
N GLN A 141 11.31 -44.81 -25.04
CA GLN A 141 10.91 -44.25 -26.33
C GLN A 141 11.87 -44.67 -27.45
N SER A 142 13.18 -44.60 -27.23
CA SER A 142 14.21 -44.98 -28.20
C SER A 142 14.10 -46.45 -28.62
N TYR A 143 13.95 -47.37 -27.66
CA TYR A 143 13.81 -48.79 -27.99
C TYR A 143 12.50 -49.11 -28.72
N ILE A 144 11.40 -48.44 -28.36
CA ILE A 144 10.12 -48.57 -29.07
C ILE A 144 10.28 -48.08 -30.51
N LEU A 145 10.90 -46.92 -30.73
CA LEU A 145 11.10 -46.35 -32.07
C LEU A 145 11.94 -47.30 -32.95
N THR A 146 13.06 -47.82 -32.43
CA THR A 146 13.90 -48.75 -33.21
C THR A 146 13.16 -50.05 -33.55
N LEU A 147 12.28 -50.54 -32.67
CA LEU A 147 11.43 -51.69 -32.97
C LEU A 147 10.48 -51.39 -34.13
N LEU A 148 9.84 -50.22 -34.11
CA LEU A 148 8.92 -49.75 -35.16
C LEU A 148 9.65 -49.55 -36.51
N ASP A 149 10.91 -49.10 -36.48
CA ASP A 149 11.76 -48.90 -37.67
C ASP A 149 12.24 -50.22 -38.32
N GLY A 150 11.75 -51.37 -37.86
CA GLY A 150 11.94 -52.66 -38.50
C GLY A 150 12.77 -53.67 -37.70
N ALA A 151 13.38 -53.26 -36.58
CA ALA A 151 14.08 -54.19 -35.68
C ALA A 151 13.14 -55.24 -35.07
N MET A 152 11.82 -55.00 -35.12
CA MET A 152 10.83 -56.01 -34.76
C MET A 152 10.91 -57.27 -35.62
N LYS A 153 11.41 -57.24 -36.86
CA LYS A 153 11.45 -58.42 -37.75
C LYS A 153 12.44 -59.48 -37.27
N ASP A 154 13.51 -59.09 -36.58
CA ASP A 154 14.45 -60.00 -35.95
C ASP A 154 13.95 -60.44 -34.57
N LYS A 155 13.69 -61.74 -34.41
CA LYS A 155 13.17 -62.32 -33.16
C LYS A 155 14.11 -62.14 -31.96
N SER A 156 15.42 -62.16 -32.21
CA SER A 156 16.45 -62.01 -31.16
C SER A 156 16.54 -60.56 -30.67
N VAL A 157 16.56 -59.60 -31.59
CA VAL A 157 16.60 -58.16 -31.30
C VAL A 157 15.29 -57.70 -30.66
N ARG A 158 14.15 -58.18 -31.17
CA ARG A 158 12.81 -57.87 -30.63
C ARG A 158 12.73 -58.15 -29.13
N LYS A 159 13.08 -59.37 -28.70
CA LYS A 159 13.03 -59.75 -27.29
C LYS A 159 13.98 -58.91 -26.44
N LYS A 160 15.21 -58.68 -26.92
CA LYS A 160 16.21 -57.86 -26.23
C LYS A 160 15.73 -56.43 -26.01
N TYR A 161 15.13 -55.80 -27.02
CA TYR A 161 14.72 -54.39 -26.95
C TYR A 161 13.46 -54.20 -26.13
N LEU A 162 12.50 -55.13 -26.20
CA LEU A 162 11.34 -55.14 -25.30
C LEU A 162 11.77 -55.28 -23.83
N GLN A 163 12.74 -56.14 -23.53
CA GLN A 163 13.29 -56.25 -22.17
C GLN A 163 14.00 -54.96 -21.71
N ARG A 164 14.69 -54.26 -22.62
CA ARG A 164 15.36 -53.00 -22.31
C ARG A 164 14.35 -51.86 -22.08
N ALA A 165 13.28 -51.80 -22.87
CA ALA A 165 12.17 -50.90 -22.64
C ALA A 165 11.47 -51.19 -21.30
N ASN A 166 11.21 -52.46 -20.97
CA ASN A 166 10.64 -52.85 -19.68
C ASN A 166 11.50 -52.40 -18.50
N LYS A 167 12.83 -52.57 -18.58
CA LYS A 167 13.76 -52.05 -17.57
C LYS A 167 13.73 -50.53 -17.44
N GLY A 168 13.46 -49.80 -18.53
CA GLY A 168 13.26 -48.35 -18.47
C GLY A 168 11.98 -47.97 -17.73
N VAL A 169 10.90 -48.73 -17.91
CA VAL A 169 9.64 -48.55 -17.16
C VAL A 169 9.82 -48.89 -15.67
N GLU A 170 10.52 -49.99 -15.35
CA GLU A 170 10.78 -50.37 -13.95
C GLU A 170 11.50 -49.27 -13.16
N ARG A 171 12.42 -48.53 -13.81
CA ARG A 171 13.13 -47.37 -13.23
C ARG A 171 12.24 -46.13 -12.99
N LEU A 172 11.04 -46.08 -13.57
CA LEU A 172 10.09 -45.00 -13.33
C LEU A 172 9.14 -45.32 -12.17
N ILE A 173 9.00 -46.60 -11.82
CA ILE A 173 8.06 -47.09 -10.79
C ILE A 173 8.73 -47.18 -9.42
N TYR A 174 10.03 -47.51 -9.39
CA TYR A 174 10.87 -47.57 -8.19
C TYR A 174 11.61 -46.26 -7.94
#